data_AF-A0A1F2EZA9-F1
#
_entry.id   AF-A0A1F2EZA9-F1
#
_cell.length_a   1.000
_cell.length_b   1.000
_cell.length_c   1.000
_cell.angle_alpha   90.00
_cell.angle_beta   90.00
_cell.angle_gamma   90.00
#
_symmetry.space_group_name_H-M   'P 1'
#
loop_
_entity.id
_entity.type
_entity.pdbx_description
1 polymer ?
#
loop_
_entity_poly.entity_id
_entity_poly.type
_entity_poly.pdbx_seq_one_letter_code
_entity_poly.pdbx_strand_id
1 'polypeptide(L)'
;MLSGFKEFIMRGNVIDLAVGVVIGAAFTAIVTAFTDSLLEPLLNAIGGAEVTGLGFEIIKDNPSTYLDFAAVITAVINFLLVAAVVYFVIVAPMNKFNEMREAKLQTSAEEEVTEADLLTEIRDLLAKQSGTPDSALNKNLDGDA
;
A
#
# COMPACT_ATOMS: atom_id res chain seq x y z
N MET A 1 -3.11 36.47 3.44
CA MET A 1 -3.91 35.22 3.51
C MET A 1 -3.59 34.28 2.36
N LEU A 2 -3.59 34.75 1.11
CA LEU A 2 -3.23 33.94 -0.07
C LEU A 2 -1.81 33.34 0.01
N SER A 3 -0.84 34.09 0.55
CA SER A 3 0.54 33.63 0.76
C SER A 3 0.64 32.50 1.80
N GLY A 4 -0.01 32.66 2.96
CA GLY A 4 -0.05 31.62 3.99
C GLY A 4 -0.84 30.37 3.58
N PHE A 5 -1.85 30.52 2.73
CA PHE A 5 -2.54 29.38 2.12
C PHE A 5 -1.65 28.63 1.13
N LYS A 6 -0.90 29.34 0.28
CA LYS A 6 0.11 28.73 -0.60
C LYS A 6 1.17 27.98 0.22
N GLU A 7 1.67 28.54 1.31
CA GLU A 7 2.64 27.90 2.21
C GLU A 7 2.09 26.64 2.89
N PHE A 8 0.78 26.63 3.19
CA PHE A 8 0.09 25.47 3.75
C PHE A 8 -0.08 24.34 2.73
N ILE A 9 -0.51 24.67 1.50
CA ILE A 9 -0.66 23.69 0.41
C ILE A 9 0.71 23.15 -0.02
N MET A 10 1.74 24.00 -0.11
CA MET A 10 3.11 23.59 -0.46
C MET A 10 3.73 22.58 0.51
N ARG A 11 3.10 22.31 1.65
CA ARG A 11 3.46 21.22 2.54
C ARG A 11 3.08 19.90 1.84
N GLY A 12 4.08 19.20 1.27
CA GLY A 12 3.88 18.04 0.38
C GLY A 12 2.84 17.00 0.85
N ASN A 13 2.80 16.72 2.16
CA ASN A 13 1.82 15.81 2.75
C ASN A 13 0.34 16.18 2.49
N VAL A 14 0.03 17.47 2.31
CA VAL A 14 -1.35 17.94 2.04
C VAL A 14 -1.72 17.76 0.57
N ILE A 15 -0.78 18.01 -0.35
CA ILE A 15 -1.01 17.83 -1.80
C ILE A 15 -1.20 16.35 -2.11
N ASP A 16 -0.33 15.48 -1.59
CA ASP A 16 -0.40 14.05 -1.87
C ASP A 16 -1.70 13.44 -1.36
N LEU A 17 -2.15 13.85 -0.17
CA LEU A 17 -3.43 13.45 0.39
C LEU A 17 -4.59 13.98 -0.46
N ALA A 18 -4.57 15.26 -0.85
CA ALA A 18 -5.62 15.86 -1.66
C ALA A 18 -5.75 15.17 -3.03
N VAL A 19 -4.62 14.89 -3.69
CA VAL A 19 -4.60 14.18 -4.96
C VAL A 19 -5.15 12.76 -4.80
N GLY A 20 -4.73 12.04 -3.75
CA GLY A 20 -5.23 10.69 -3.45
C GLY A 20 -6.75 10.66 -3.27
N VAL A 21 -7.32 11.62 -2.53
CA VAL A 21 -8.78 11.70 -2.31
C VAL A 21 -9.53 12.01 -3.60
N VAL A 22 -9.05 12.96 -4.40
CA VAL A 22 -9.71 13.35 -5.67
C VAL A 22 -9.70 12.19 -6.67
N ILE A 23 -8.56 11.51 -6.83
CA ILE A 23 -8.45 10.36 -7.72
C ILE A 23 -9.33 9.20 -7.23
N GLY A 24 -9.33 8.93 -5.92
CA GLY A 24 -10.16 7.89 -5.33
C GLY A 24 -11.66 8.12 -5.55
N ALA A 25 -12.12 9.36 -5.37
CA ALA A 25 -13.51 9.74 -5.62
C ALA A 25 -13.89 9.61 -7.10
N ALA A 26 -13.03 10.10 -8.01
CA ALA A 26 -13.27 10.00 -9.45
C ALA A 26 -13.34 8.53 -9.92
N PHE A 27 -12.45 7.68 -9.40
CA PHE A 27 -12.44 6.27 -9.76
C PHE A 27 -13.68 5.53 -9.25
N THR A 28 -14.06 5.77 -7.99
CA THR A 28 -15.29 5.20 -7.41
C THR A 28 -16.51 5.60 -8.23
N ALA A 29 -16.60 6.86 -8.66
CA ALA A 29 -17.70 7.33 -9.49
C ALA A 29 -17.82 6.59 -10.83
N ILE A 30 -16.70 6.23 -11.46
CA ILE A 30 -16.69 5.44 -12.71
C ILE A 30 -17.24 4.04 -12.47
N VAL A 31 -16.82 3.36 -11.40
CA VAL A 31 -17.26 2.00 -11.09
C VAL A 31 -18.73 1.98 -10.68
N THR A 32 -19.17 2.96 -9.88
CA THR A 32 -20.58 3.13 -9.55
C THR A 32 -21.41 3.38 -10.80
N ALA A 33 -21.00 4.31 -11.67
CA ALA A 33 -21.72 4.57 -12.92
C ALA A 33 -21.82 3.31 -13.80
N PHE A 34 -20.76 2.49 -13.86
CA PHE A 34 -20.79 1.20 -14.55
C PHE A 34 -21.78 0.22 -13.92
N THR A 35 -21.77 0.10 -12.59
CA THR A 35 -22.65 -0.82 -11.86
C THR A 35 -24.11 -0.41 -12.01
N ASP A 36 -24.43 0.86 -11.80
CA ASP A 36 -25.79 1.40 -11.88
C ASP A 36 -26.31 1.39 -13.32
N SER A 37 -25.47 1.68 -14.32
CA SER A 37 -25.92 1.78 -15.71
C SER A 37 -26.02 0.43 -16.42
N LEU A 38 -25.23 -0.57 -16.00
CA LEU A 38 -25.15 -1.86 -16.70
C LEU A 38 -25.60 -3.03 -15.83
N LEU A 39 -25.12 -3.15 -14.59
CA LEU A 39 -25.43 -4.30 -13.76
C LEU A 39 -26.82 -4.20 -13.11
N GLU A 40 -27.23 -3.02 -12.66
CA GLU A 40 -28.53 -2.84 -12.03
C GLU A 40 -29.70 -3.18 -12.98
N PRO A 41 -29.73 -2.73 -14.26
CA PRO A 41 -30.76 -3.17 -15.20
C PRO A 41 -30.72 -4.68 -15.49
N LEU A 42 -29.53 -5.29 -15.51
CA LEU A 42 -29.34 -6.72 -15.70
C LEU A 42 -29.87 -7.54 -14.53
N LEU A 43 -29.57 -7.12 -13.30
CA LEU A 43 -30.09 -7.73 -12.07
C LEU A 43 -31.61 -7.59 -11.99
N ASN A 44 -32.13 -6.40 -12.30
CA ASN A 44 -33.56 -6.15 -12.34
C ASN A 44 -34.27 -6.98 -13.44
N ALA A 45 -33.62 -7.21 -14.58
CA ALA A 45 -34.16 -8.06 -15.64
C ALA A 45 -34.17 -9.55 -15.27
N ILE A 46 -33.18 -10.04 -14.51
CA ILE A 46 -33.12 -11.43 -14.04
C ILE A 46 -34.11 -11.68 -12.89
N GLY A 47 -34.51 -10.65 -12.15
CA GLY A 47 -35.53 -10.70 -11.10
C GLY A 47 -36.94 -11.11 -11.57
N GLY A 48 -37.18 -11.12 -12.89
CA GLY A 48 -38.42 -11.60 -13.49
C GLY A 48 -39.53 -10.55 -13.52
N ALA A 49 -40.12 -10.34 -14.70
CA ALA A 49 -41.15 -9.32 -14.97
C ALA A 49 -42.51 -9.52 -14.23
N GLU A 50 -42.69 -10.60 -13.48
CA GLU A 50 -43.93 -10.92 -12.75
C GLU A 50 -43.86 -10.68 -11.24
N VAL A 51 -42.68 -10.39 -10.70
CA VAL A 51 -42.51 -9.94 -9.32
C VAL A 51 -42.07 -8.50 -9.39
N THR A 52 -42.89 -7.58 -8.89
CA THR A 52 -42.53 -6.19 -8.63
C THR A 52 -41.27 -6.13 -7.76
N GLY A 53 -40.08 -6.20 -8.38
CA GLY A 53 -38.79 -6.20 -7.72
C GLY A 53 -38.56 -7.36 -6.73
N LEU A 54 -37.34 -7.49 -6.24
CA LEU A 54 -37.05 -8.31 -5.04
C LEU A 54 -37.52 -7.60 -3.76
N GLY A 55 -38.48 -6.68 -3.86
CA GLY A 55 -38.87 -5.79 -2.79
C GLY A 55 -40.31 -5.97 -2.35
N PHE A 56 -40.57 -5.71 -1.07
CA PHE A 56 -41.93 -5.76 -0.53
C PHE A 56 -42.21 -4.50 0.29
N GLU A 57 -43.46 -4.04 0.25
CA GLU A 57 -43.94 -2.97 1.11
C GLU A 57 -44.28 -3.55 2.49
N ILE A 58 -43.73 -2.95 3.56
CA ILE A 58 -44.10 -3.31 4.94
C ILE A 58 -45.54 -2.85 5.24
N ILE A 59 -45.93 -1.69 4.71
CA ILE A 59 -47.28 -1.11 4.81
C ILE A 59 -47.79 -0.88 3.39
N LYS A 60 -48.93 -1.51 3.07
CA LYS A 60 -49.60 -1.36 1.77
C LYS A 60 -49.90 0.12 1.46
N ASP A 61 -49.63 0.53 0.22
CA ASP A 61 -49.86 1.89 -0.32
C ASP A 61 -49.02 3.00 0.34
N ASN A 62 -47.96 2.64 1.07
CA ASN A 62 -46.99 3.61 1.55
C ASN A 62 -45.64 3.41 0.87
N PRO A 63 -45.29 4.25 -0.13
CA PRO A 63 -44.04 4.13 -0.89
C PRO A 63 -42.80 4.33 0.00
N SER A 64 -42.94 4.96 1.17
CA SER A 64 -41.85 5.12 2.14
C SER A 64 -41.47 3.82 2.88
N THR A 65 -42.25 2.75 2.71
CA THR A 65 -42.06 1.45 3.37
C THR A 65 -41.67 0.33 2.40
N TYR A 66 -41.30 0.69 1.17
CA TYR A 66 -40.79 -0.26 0.18
C TYR A 66 -39.36 -0.67 0.53
N LEU A 67 -39.15 -1.95 0.81
CA LEU A 67 -37.81 -2.52 0.99
C LEU A 67 -37.29 -3.03 -0.35
N ASP A 68 -36.22 -2.45 -0.86
CA ASP A 68 -35.58 -2.89 -2.11
C ASP A 68 -34.35 -3.78 -1.83
N PHE A 69 -34.54 -5.10 -1.88
CA PHE A 69 -33.41 -6.03 -1.73
C PHE A 69 -32.50 -6.06 -2.96
N ALA A 70 -33.00 -5.69 -4.14
CA ALA A 70 -32.18 -5.63 -5.35
C ALA A 70 -31.15 -4.51 -5.20
N ALA A 71 -31.55 -3.34 -4.69
CA ALA A 71 -30.63 -2.24 -4.40
C ALA A 71 -29.51 -2.64 -3.43
N VAL A 72 -29.82 -3.43 -2.40
CA VAL A 72 -28.81 -3.92 -1.44
C VAL A 72 -27.82 -4.86 -2.10
N ILE A 73 -28.30 -5.81 -2.91
CA ILE A 73 -27.43 -6.75 -3.65
C ILE A 73 -26.55 -5.99 -4.64
N THR A 74 -27.11 -5.04 -5.38
CA THR A 74 -26.37 -4.16 -6.30
C THR A 74 -25.29 -3.38 -5.56
N ALA A 75 -25.59 -2.81 -4.38
CA ALA A 75 -24.60 -2.08 -3.58
C ALA A 75 -23.44 -2.97 -3.11
N VAL A 76 -23.73 -4.21 -2.71
CA VAL A 76 -22.68 -5.19 -2.34
C VAL A 76 -21.81 -5.55 -3.55
N ILE A 77 -22.42 -5.78 -4.71
CA ILE A 77 -21.69 -6.08 -5.95
C ILE A 77 -20.81 -4.90 -6.35
N ASN A 78 -21.33 -3.67 -6.31
CA ASN A 78 -20.58 -2.45 -6.59
C ASN A 78 -19.36 -2.34 -5.66
N PHE A 79 -19.56 -2.52 -4.35
CA PHE A 79 -18.46 -2.50 -3.38
C PHE A 79 -17.37 -3.53 -3.70
N LEU A 80 -17.76 -4.77 -4.03
CA LEU A 80 -16.81 -5.82 -4.41
C LEU A 80 -16.07 -5.49 -5.71
N LEU A 81 -16.73 -4.87 -6.69
CA LEU A 81 -16.09 -4.44 -7.94
C LEU A 81 -15.09 -3.31 -7.70
N VAL A 82 -15.48 -2.27 -6.95
CA VAL A 82 -14.55 -1.18 -6.58
C VAL A 82 -13.33 -1.76 -5.87
N ALA A 83 -13.54 -2.61 -4.86
CA ALA A 83 -12.46 -3.25 -4.13
C ALA A 83 -11.57 -4.12 -5.02
N ALA A 84 -12.16 -4.93 -5.91
CA ALA A 84 -11.43 -5.77 -6.83
C ALA A 84 -10.57 -4.95 -7.80
N VAL A 85 -11.12 -3.87 -8.37
CA VAL A 85 -10.36 -3.05 -9.32
C VAL A 85 -9.26 -2.27 -8.61
N VAL A 86 -9.54 -1.68 -7.44
CA VAL A 86 -8.50 -1.02 -6.62
C VAL A 86 -7.38 -2.00 -6.26
N TYR A 87 -7.74 -3.23 -5.87
CA TYR A 87 -6.77 -4.27 -5.57
C TYR A 87 -5.92 -4.63 -6.79
N PHE A 88 -6.54 -4.92 -7.94
CA PHE A 88 -5.80 -5.34 -9.14
C PHE A 88 -4.98 -4.22 -9.80
N VAL A 89 -5.46 -2.98 -9.78
CA VAL A 89 -4.81 -1.84 -10.47
C VAL A 89 -3.77 -1.16 -9.60
N ILE A 90 -3.97 -1.11 -8.28
CA ILE A 90 -3.07 -0.39 -7.36
C ILE A 90 -2.31 -1.36 -6.47
N VAL A 91 -3.02 -2.20 -5.71
CA VAL A 91 -2.39 -3.02 -4.65
C VAL A 91 -1.51 -4.12 -5.23
N ALA A 92 -2.00 -4.91 -6.19
CA ALA A 92 -1.27 -6.01 -6.80
C ALA A 92 0.04 -5.56 -7.48
N PRO A 93 0.08 -4.51 -8.33
CA PRO A 93 1.34 -4.04 -8.89
C PRO A 93 2.25 -3.41 -7.83
N MET A 94 1.70 -2.70 -6.84
CA MET A 94 2.51 -2.15 -5.75
C MET A 94 3.17 -3.24 -4.91
N ASN A 95 2.44 -4.31 -4.57
CA ASN A 95 2.97 -5.47 -3.87
C ASN A 95 4.07 -6.15 -4.70
N LYS A 96 3.84 -6.37 -6.00
CA LYS A 96 4.84 -6.94 -6.90
C LYS A 96 6.10 -6.08 -7.02
N PHE A 97 5.94 -4.75 -7.06
CA PHE A 97 7.08 -3.83 -7.09
C PHE A 97 7.85 -3.84 -5.77
N ASN A 98 7.16 -3.90 -4.64
CA ASN A 98 7.77 -3.98 -3.32
C ASN A 98 8.53 -5.30 -3.15
N GLU A 99 7.94 -6.44 -3.52
CA GLU A 99 8.62 -7.74 -3.52
C GLU A 99 9.89 -7.72 -4.40
N MET A 100 9.82 -7.10 -5.58
CA MET A 100 10.99 -6.97 -6.46
C MET A 100 12.05 -6.03 -5.86
N ARG A 101 11.66 -4.98 -5.13
CA ARG A 101 12.58 -4.08 -4.43
C ARG A 101 13.22 -4.78 -3.23
N GLU A 102 12.45 -5.56 -2.48
CA GLU A 102 12.93 -6.33 -1.34
C GLU A 102 13.87 -7.45 -1.78
N ALA A 103 13.56 -8.17 -2.86
CA ALA A 103 14.46 -9.17 -3.44
C ALA A 103 15.76 -8.53 -3.96
N LYS A 104 15.66 -7.33 -4.55
CA LYS A 104 16.85 -6.58 -5.00
C LYS A 104 17.66 -6.04 -3.82
N LEU A 105 17.01 -5.57 -2.76
CA LEU A 105 17.67 -5.15 -1.52
C LEU A 105 18.29 -6.30 -0.75
N GLN A 106 17.73 -7.51 -0.80
CA GLN A 106 18.36 -8.71 -0.21
C GLN A 106 19.58 -9.16 -1.02
N THR A 107 19.50 -9.10 -2.36
CA THR A 107 20.65 -9.38 -3.24
C THR A 107 21.74 -8.30 -3.10
N SER A 108 21.34 -7.04 -2.94
CA SER A 108 22.26 -5.91 -2.72
C SER A 108 22.75 -5.82 -1.28
N ALA A 109 22.05 -6.35 -0.27
CA ALA A 109 22.55 -6.42 1.10
C ALA A 109 23.64 -7.48 1.27
N GLU A 110 23.72 -8.45 0.35
CA GLU A 110 24.81 -9.42 0.30
C GLU A 110 26.02 -8.88 -0.52
N GLU A 111 25.84 -7.79 -1.28
CA GLU A 111 26.91 -7.14 -2.07
C GLU A 111 27.35 -5.75 -1.54
N GLU A 112 26.47 -5.00 -0.85
CA GLU A 112 26.79 -3.73 -0.21
C GLU A 112 27.30 -4.03 1.21
N VAL A 113 28.61 -3.92 1.38
CA VAL A 113 29.27 -3.97 2.70
C VAL A 113 28.51 -3.02 3.63
N THR A 114 27.79 -3.57 4.61
CA THR A 114 26.96 -2.75 5.48
C THR A 114 27.85 -1.91 6.40
N GLU A 115 27.35 -0.78 6.93
CA GLU A 115 28.11 0.00 7.91
C GLU A 115 28.55 -0.87 9.12
N ALA A 116 27.75 -1.87 9.48
CA ALA A 116 28.08 -2.84 10.51
C ALA A 116 29.27 -3.75 10.13
N ASP A 117 29.37 -4.14 8.85
CA ASP A 117 30.50 -4.93 8.34
C ASP A 117 31.79 -4.09 8.29
N LEU A 118 31.71 -2.84 7.82
CA LEU A 118 32.85 -1.90 7.83
C LEU A 118 33.37 -1.65 9.25
N LEU A 119 32.47 -1.47 10.22
CA LEU A 119 32.87 -1.28 11.63
C LEU A 119 33.51 -2.55 12.21
N THR A 120 33.08 -3.73 11.77
CA THR A 120 33.67 -5.02 12.17
C THR A 120 35.07 -5.18 11.60
N GLU A 121 35.27 -4.86 10.32
CA GLU A 121 36.59 -4.85 9.69
C GLU A 121 37.54 -3.84 10.36
N ILE A 122 37.08 -2.62 10.65
CA ILE A 122 37.86 -1.59 11.35
C ILE A 122 38.29 -2.09 12.74
N ARG A 123 37.38 -2.72 13.50
CA ARG A 123 37.70 -3.32 14.82
C ARG A 123 38.81 -4.35 14.69
N ASP A 124 38.70 -5.25 13.71
CA ASP A 124 39.65 -6.35 13.53
C ASP A 124 41.02 -5.84 13.04
N LEU A 125 41.05 -4.81 12.20
CA LEU A 125 42.27 -4.11 11.81
C LEU A 125 42.93 -3.39 12.99
N LEU A 126 42.14 -2.69 13.83
CA LEU A 126 42.66 -2.07 15.05
C LEU A 126 43.17 -3.10 16.04
N ALA A 127 42.47 -4.23 16.23
CA ALA A 127 42.89 -5.31 17.13
C ALA A 127 44.21 -5.93 16.69
N LYS A 128 44.40 -6.14 15.38
CA LYS A 128 45.69 -6.58 14.80
C LYS A 128 46.81 -5.56 15.03
N GLN A 129 46.49 -4.26 14.96
CA GLN A 129 47.47 -3.19 15.17
C GLN A 129 47.83 -2.99 16.65
N SER A 130 46.85 -3.14 17.55
CA SER A 130 47.02 -3.02 19.00
C SER A 130 47.53 -4.30 19.68
N GLY A 131 47.54 -5.43 18.96
CA GLY A 131 48.19 -6.69 19.37
C GLY A 131 49.71 -6.75 19.13
N THR A 132 50.34 -5.66 18.66
CA THR A 132 51.82 -5.54 18.58
C THR A 132 52.40 -4.53 19.59
N PRO A 133 52.38 -4.84 20.88
CA PRO A 133 53.43 -4.39 21.80
C PRO A 133 54.29 -5.60 22.24
N ASP A 134 55.59 -5.40 22.36
CA ASP A 134 56.56 -6.23 23.10
C ASP A 134 57.20 -7.49 22.48
N SER A 135 56.88 -7.95 21.26
CA SER A 135 57.68 -9.07 20.69
C SER A 135 59.04 -8.62 20.11
N ALA A 136 59.23 -7.32 19.87
CA ALA A 136 60.49 -6.77 19.36
C ALA A 136 61.48 -6.32 20.46
N LEU A 137 61.06 -6.23 21.72
CA LEU A 137 61.91 -5.76 22.83
C LEU A 137 62.58 -6.89 23.62
N ASN A 138 62.04 -8.12 23.61
CA ASN A 138 62.62 -9.24 24.36
C ASN A 138 63.74 -10.01 23.62
N LYS A 139 63.99 -9.73 22.33
CA LYS A 139 64.99 -10.48 21.55
C LYS A 139 66.45 -10.06 21.81
N ASN A 140 66.67 -9.00 22.59
CA ASN A 140 68.01 -8.47 22.90
C ASN A 140 68.54 -8.85 24.29
N LEU A 141 67.84 -9.72 25.04
CA LEU A 141 68.23 -10.11 26.41
C LEU A 141 68.67 -11.58 26.54
N ASP A 142 68.45 -12.42 25.52
CA ASP A 142 68.82 -13.85 25.51
C ASP A 142 70.02 -14.16 24.57
N GLY A 143 70.93 -13.21 24.40
CA GLY A 143 72.20 -13.39 23.68
C GLY A 143 73.40 -13.29 24.63
N ASP A 144 73.72 -14.42 25.26
CA ASP A 144 74.94 -14.76 26.04
C ASP A 144 76.23 -14.05 25.54
N ALA A 145 77.08 -13.50 26.40
CA ALA A 145 78.05 -14.18 27.28
C ALA A 145 79.13 -14.98 26.51
#